data_AF-A0AAW2U810-F1
#
_entry.id   AF-A0AAW2U810-F1
#
_cell.length_a   1.000
_cell.length_b   1.000
_cell.length_c   1.000
_cell.angle_alpha   90.00
_cell.angle_beta   90.00
_cell.angle_gamma   90.00
#
_symmetry.space_group_name_H-M   'P 1'
#
loop_
_entity.id
_entity.type
_entity.pdbx_description
1 polymer ?
#
loop_
_entity_poly.entity_id
_entity_poly.type
_entity_poly.pdbx_seq_one_letter_code
_entity_poly.pdbx_strand_id
1 'polypeptide(L)'
;MTKKPFVGQSTLATSLLDLIHSDVCRPLNAQARGGFSYFINFIDDHSRYGYVYLMRYKSKAFERFKEFRLEVENQTGRKIKTYRSDRGGEYLSGEFLDYLKENGILSQWTPPGMLQLNGVSERRKY
;
A
#
# COMPACT_ATOMS: atom_id res chain seq x y z
N MET A 1 28.28 0.10 -11.75
CA MET A 1 28.06 -1.33 -11.42
C MET A 1 26.62 -1.69 -11.72
N THR A 2 26.39 -2.56 -12.71
CA THR A 2 25.05 -2.92 -13.19
C THR A 2 24.52 -4.10 -12.37
N LYS A 3 23.45 -3.91 -11.58
CA LYS A 3 22.80 -5.03 -10.87
C LYS A 3 22.07 -5.91 -11.88
N LYS A 4 22.29 -7.23 -11.81
CA LYS A 4 21.59 -8.24 -12.62
C LYS A 4 20.07 -8.13 -12.39
N PRO A 5 19.24 -8.31 -13.43
CA PRO A 5 17.79 -8.37 -13.26
C PRO A 5 17.43 -9.55 -12.36
N PHE A 6 16.57 -9.31 -11.39
CA PHE A 6 16.09 -10.32 -10.46
C PHE A 6 15.14 -11.28 -11.19
N VAL A 7 15.53 -12.55 -11.32
CA VAL A 7 14.65 -13.64 -11.73
C VAL A 7 14.07 -14.28 -10.47
N GLY A 8 13.25 -13.52 -9.75
CA GLY A 8 12.30 -14.12 -8.82
C GLY A 8 10.98 -14.24 -9.55
N GLN A 9 10.36 -15.41 -9.55
CA GLN A 9 8.96 -15.53 -9.95
C GLN A 9 8.15 -14.57 -9.07
N SER A 10 7.85 -13.37 -9.56
CA SER A 10 6.79 -12.56 -8.98
C SER A 10 5.51 -13.30 -9.29
N THR A 11 5.00 -14.08 -8.33
CA THR A 11 3.65 -14.61 -8.42
C THR A 11 2.72 -13.40 -8.43
N LEU A 12 2.30 -12.99 -9.63
CA LEU A 12 1.27 -11.98 -9.81
C LEU A 12 0.03 -12.45 -9.05
N ALA A 13 -0.70 -11.52 -8.43
CA ALA A 13 -2.00 -11.84 -7.87
C ALA A 13 -2.88 -12.46 -8.97
N THR A 14 -3.54 -13.57 -8.66
CA THR A 14 -4.39 -14.29 -9.61
C THR A 14 -5.85 -13.85 -9.52
N SER A 15 -6.21 -13.09 -8.48
CA SER A 15 -7.53 -12.52 -8.28
C SER A 15 -7.48 -11.16 -7.59
N LEU A 16 -8.57 -10.40 -7.73
CA LEU A 16 -8.78 -9.14 -7.01
C LEU A 16 -8.58 -9.32 -5.51
N LEU A 17 -7.88 -8.37 -4.90
CA LEU A 17 -7.59 -8.25 -3.48
C LEU A 17 -6.68 -9.36 -2.90
N ASP A 18 -6.07 -10.21 -3.74
CA ASP A 18 -5.07 -11.18 -3.26
C ASP A 18 -3.82 -10.49 -2.70
N LEU A 19 -3.42 -9.37 -3.31
CA LEU A 19 -2.26 -8.58 -2.91
C LEU A 19 -2.53 -7.09 -3.15
N ILE A 20 -2.50 -6.32 -2.06
CA ILE A 20 -2.52 -4.86 -2.10
C ILE A 20 -1.12 -4.33 -1.84
N HIS A 21 -0.62 -3.48 -2.73
CA HIS A 21 0.58 -2.69 -2.51
C HIS A 21 0.20 -1.33 -1.93
N SER A 22 0.93 -0.88 -0.92
CA SER A 22 0.73 0.40 -0.29
C SER A 22 2.01 1.21 -0.21
N ASP A 23 1.87 2.53 -0.35
CA ASP A 23 2.97 3.47 -0.29
C ASP A 23 2.49 4.86 0.14
N VAL A 24 3.19 5.48 1.09
CA VAL A 24 2.94 6.87 1.49
C VAL A 24 3.89 7.78 0.73
N CYS A 25 3.32 8.73 -0.01
CA CYS A 25 4.13 9.71 -0.71
C CYS A 25 4.84 10.66 0.27
N ARG A 26 5.96 11.22 -0.21
CA ARG A 26 6.65 12.32 0.46
C ARG A 26 5.73 13.55 0.55
N PRO A 27 6.04 14.49 1.47
CA PRO A 27 5.28 15.72 1.58
C PRO A 27 5.13 16.39 0.21
N LEU A 28 3.91 16.78 -0.14
CA LEU A 28 3.66 17.57 -1.34
C LEU A 28 4.35 18.93 -1.17
N ASN A 29 5.15 19.34 -2.16
CA ASN A 29 5.89 20.61 -2.14
C ASN A 29 4.97 21.83 -1.96
N ALA A 30 3.71 21.72 -2.40
CA ALA A 30 2.65 22.67 -2.10
C ALA A 30 1.56 21.94 -1.32
N GLN A 31 1.13 22.50 -0.19
CA GLN A 31 -0.03 21.99 0.52
C GLN A 31 -1.24 22.01 -0.41
N ALA A 32 -1.91 20.87 -0.56
CA ALA A 32 -3.16 20.83 -1.30
C ALA A 32 -4.22 21.67 -0.56
N ARG A 33 -5.20 22.19 -1.32
CA ARG A 33 -6.33 22.93 -0.76
C ARG A 33 -6.95 22.13 0.40
N GLY A 34 -7.05 22.73 1.58
CA GLY A 34 -7.55 22.08 2.79
C GLY A 34 -6.48 21.54 3.77
N GLY A 35 -5.19 21.83 3.52
CA GLY A 35 -4.09 21.55 4.46
C GLY A 35 -3.54 20.12 4.40
N PHE A 36 -3.82 19.39 3.32
CA PHE A 36 -3.29 18.03 3.12
C PHE A 36 -1.86 18.11 2.59
N SER A 37 -0.96 17.39 3.25
CA SER A 37 0.47 17.42 2.94
C SER A 37 1.00 16.05 2.48
N TYR A 38 0.23 14.98 2.65
CA TYR A 38 0.59 13.61 2.29
C TYR A 38 -0.55 12.94 1.53
N PHE A 39 -0.24 11.86 0.82
CA PHE A 39 -1.24 10.93 0.33
C PHE A 39 -0.71 9.50 0.42
N ILE A 40 -1.62 8.55 0.54
CA ILE A 40 -1.35 7.12 0.52
C ILE A 40 -2.00 6.51 -0.70
N ASN A 41 -1.24 5.67 -1.40
CA ASN A 41 -1.72 4.89 -2.54
C ASN A 41 -1.92 3.45 -2.10
N PHE A 42 -3.08 2.88 -2.44
CA PHE A 42 -3.34 1.45 -2.38
C PHE A 42 -3.56 0.93 -3.79
N ILE A 43 -2.81 -0.07 -4.20
CA ILE A 43 -2.89 -0.61 -5.55
C ILE A 43 -3.12 -2.11 -5.49
N ASP A 44 -4.21 -2.54 -6.11
CA ASP A 44 -4.49 -3.95 -6.30
C ASP A 44 -3.53 -4.53 -7.35
N ASP A 45 -2.81 -5.59 -6.98
CA ASP A 45 -1.84 -6.20 -7.88
C ASP A 45 -2.52 -6.87 -9.08
N HIS A 46 -3.71 -7.44 -8.95
CA HIS A 46 -4.36 -8.14 -10.06
C HIS A 46 -4.89 -7.17 -11.12
N SER A 47 -5.81 -6.28 -10.74
CA SER A 47 -6.47 -5.33 -11.65
C SER A 47 -5.58 -4.14 -12.03
N ARG A 48 -4.52 -3.90 -11.27
CA ARG A 48 -3.79 -2.63 -11.28
C ARG A 48 -4.71 -1.46 -10.96
N TYR A 49 -5.86 -1.60 -10.32
CA TYR A 49 -6.63 -0.42 -9.91
C TYR A 49 -5.94 0.27 -8.72
N GLY A 50 -5.87 1.61 -8.73
CA GLY A 50 -5.21 2.41 -7.71
C GLY A 50 -6.20 3.31 -6.98
N TYR A 51 -6.11 3.35 -5.66
CA TYR A 51 -6.88 4.22 -4.78
C TYR A 51 -5.94 5.20 -4.10
N VAL A 52 -6.34 6.47 -4.05
CA VAL A 52 -5.53 7.56 -3.49
C VAL A 52 -6.30 8.25 -2.38
N TYR A 53 -5.72 8.31 -1.19
CA TYR A 53 -6.32 8.99 -0.05
C TYR A 53 -5.42 10.13 0.43
N LEU A 54 -6.00 11.33 0.55
CA LEU A 54 -5.30 12.50 1.07
C LEU A 54 -5.23 12.48 2.59
N MET A 55 -4.07 12.90 3.12
CA MET A 55 -3.76 12.89 4.55
C MET A 55 -3.05 14.18 4.98
N ARG A 56 -3.41 14.69 6.15
CA ARG A 56 -2.71 15.84 6.77
C ARG A 56 -1.39 15.41 7.41
N TYR A 57 -1.35 14.21 7.98
CA TYR A 57 -0.20 13.64 8.67
C TYR A 57 -0.01 12.18 8.26
N LYS A 58 1.24 11.68 8.25
CA LYS A 58 1.53 10.27 7.96
C LYS A 58 0.85 9.30 8.92
N SER A 59 0.64 9.70 10.18
CA SER A 59 -0.04 8.89 11.20
C SER A 59 -1.49 8.52 10.83
N LYS A 60 -2.08 9.18 9.83
CA LYS A 60 -3.42 8.86 9.31
C LYS A 60 -3.45 7.68 8.34
N ALA A 61 -2.30 7.09 7.99
CA ALA A 61 -2.21 5.97 7.05
C ALA A 61 -3.08 4.78 7.49
N PHE A 62 -3.07 4.46 8.79
CA PHE A 62 -3.84 3.34 9.32
C PHE A 62 -5.35 3.58 9.26
N GLU A 63 -5.81 4.78 9.61
CA GLU A 63 -7.23 5.16 9.47
C GLU A 63 -7.69 5.04 8.00
N ARG A 64 -6.87 5.52 7.06
CA ARG A 64 -7.17 5.40 5.62
C ARG A 64 -7.17 3.96 5.14
N PHE A 65 -6.33 3.09 5.70
CA PHE A 65 -6.37 1.67 5.36
C PHE A 65 -7.67 1.00 5.81
N LYS A 66 -8.19 1.32 7.01
CA LYS A 66 -9.48 0.80 7.48
C LYS A 66 -10.63 1.20 6.55
N GLU A 67 -10.68 2.47 6.15
CA GLU A 67 -11.65 3.00 5.20
C GLU A 67 -11.56 2.28 3.84
N PHE A 68 -10.35 2.23 3.28
CA PHE A 68 -10.06 1.57 2.01
C PHE A 68 -10.53 0.11 2.01
N ARG A 69 -10.16 -0.66 3.04
CA ARG A 69 -10.54 -2.07 3.15
C ARG A 69 -12.04 -2.24 3.14
N LEU A 70 -12.76 -1.50 4.00
CA LEU A 70 -14.22 -1.63 4.10
C LEU A 70 -14.88 -1.34 2.74
N GLU A 71 -14.42 -0.29 2.06
CA GLU A 71 -14.93 0.08 0.74
C GLU A 71 -14.71 -1.01 -0.30
N VAL A 72 -13.47 -1.48 -0.48
CA VAL A 72 -13.16 -2.46 -1.55
C VAL A 72 -13.71 -3.84 -1.27
N GLU A 73 -13.75 -4.27 0.00
CA GLU A 73 -14.33 -5.55 0.36
C GLU A 73 -15.85 -5.54 0.14
N ASN A 74 -16.51 -4.43 0.47
CA ASN A 74 -17.95 -4.27 0.23
C ASN A 74 -18.29 -4.20 -1.27
N GLN A 75 -17.51 -3.45 -2.07
CA GLN A 75 -17.76 -3.31 -3.51
C GLN A 75 -17.50 -4.61 -4.29
N THR A 76 -16.51 -5.40 -3.88
CA THR A 76 -16.10 -6.60 -4.64
C THR A 76 -16.68 -7.90 -4.08
N GLY A 77 -17.18 -7.90 -2.85
CA GLY A 77 -17.58 -9.11 -2.12
C GLY A 77 -16.39 -10.03 -1.77
N ARG A 78 -15.15 -9.55 -1.91
CA ARG A 78 -13.91 -10.30 -1.65
C ARG A 78 -13.17 -9.69 -0.47
N LYS A 79 -12.27 -10.46 0.14
CA LYS A 79 -11.43 -9.99 1.26
C LYS A 79 -9.99 -9.74 0.80
N ILE A 80 -9.35 -8.76 1.40
CA ILE A 80 -7.91 -8.54 1.23
C ILE A 80 -7.16 -9.70 1.87
N LYS A 81 -6.28 -10.37 1.11
CA LYS A 81 -5.48 -11.49 1.65
C LYS A 81 -4.11 -11.05 2.13
N THR A 82 -3.43 -10.26 1.33
CA THR A 82 -2.05 -9.82 1.61
C THR A 82 -1.94 -8.32 1.48
N TYR A 83 -1.31 -7.70 2.46
CA TYR A 83 -0.97 -6.28 2.45
C TYR A 83 0.53 -6.11 2.40
N ARG A 84 1.03 -5.46 1.35
CA ARG A 84 2.45 -5.19 1.14
C ARG A 84 2.73 -3.70 1.23
N SER A 85 3.68 -3.32 2.06
CA SER A 85 4.13 -1.92 2.18
C SER A 85 5.65 -1.83 2.21
N ASP A 86 6.18 -0.61 2.11
CA ASP A 86 7.54 -0.34 2.55
C ASP A 86 7.60 -0.38 4.08
N ARG A 87 8.80 -0.58 4.67
CA ARG A 87 8.97 -0.63 6.13
C ARG A 87 8.87 0.77 6.78
N GLY A 88 8.01 1.63 6.28
CA GLY A 88 7.73 2.94 6.86
C GLY A 88 7.19 2.79 8.29
N GLY A 89 7.60 3.69 9.19
CA GLY A 89 7.18 3.65 10.59
C GLY A 89 5.66 3.74 10.77
N GLU A 90 4.96 4.35 9.81
CA GLU A 90 3.49 4.41 9.74
C GLU A 90 2.81 3.03 9.62
N TYR A 91 3.52 2.02 9.11
CA TYR A 91 3.00 0.67 8.91
C TYR A 91 3.41 -0.30 10.02
N LEU A 92 4.31 0.12 10.91
CA LEU A 92 4.92 -0.76 11.93
C LEU A 92 4.33 -0.55 13.33
N SER A 93 3.25 0.21 13.48
CA SER A 93 2.57 0.35 14.77
C SER A 93 1.95 -0.99 15.19
N GLY A 94 2.04 -1.33 16.48
CA GLY A 94 1.44 -2.56 17.02
C GLY A 94 -0.05 -2.67 16.70
N GLU A 95 -0.78 -1.55 16.85
CA GLU A 95 -2.22 -1.47 16.52
C GLU A 95 -2.52 -1.87 15.06
N PHE A 96 -1.67 -1.47 14.10
CA PHE A 96 -1.87 -1.84 12.71
C PHE A 96 -1.58 -3.33 12.50
N LEU A 97 -0.48 -3.84 13.05
CA LEU A 97 -0.14 -5.26 12.94
C LEU A 97 -1.20 -6.18 13.57
N ASP A 98 -1.70 -5.80 14.74
CA ASP A 98 -2.77 -6.52 15.42
C ASP A 98 -4.05 -6.49 14.59
N TYR A 99 -4.42 -5.34 14.04
CA TYR A 99 -5.59 -5.23 13.15
C TYR A 99 -5.46 -6.10 11.89
N LEU A 100 -4.28 -6.15 11.25
CA LEU A 100 -4.06 -7.03 10.10
C LEU A 100 -4.26 -8.49 10.51
N LYS A 101 -3.69 -8.89 11.65
CA LYS A 101 -3.81 -10.24 12.19
C LYS A 101 -5.25 -10.63 12.53
N GLU A 102 -5.98 -9.76 13.23
CA GLU A 102 -7.38 -9.94 13.60
C GLU A 102 -8.29 -10.14 12.38
N ASN A 103 -7.93 -9.52 11.25
CA ASN A 103 -8.68 -9.61 10.01
C ASN A 103 -8.14 -10.68 9.05
N GLY A 104 -7.15 -11.47 9.47
CA GLY A 104 -6.56 -12.55 8.67
C GLY A 104 -5.75 -12.06 7.46
N ILE A 105 -5.28 -10.81 7.49
CA ILE A 105 -4.50 -10.19 6.42
C ILE A 105 -3.01 -10.45 6.67
N LEU A 106 -2.35 -11.11 5.71
CA LEU A 106 -0.91 -11.35 5.78
C LEU A 106 -0.13 -10.07 5.49
N SER A 107 0.71 -9.63 6.42
CA SER A 107 1.61 -8.51 6.19
C SER A 107 2.89 -8.94 5.46
N GLN A 108 3.26 -8.20 4.41
CA GLN A 108 4.51 -8.37 3.67
C GLN A 108 5.31 -7.06 3.63
N TRP A 109 6.60 -7.16 3.89
CA TRP A 109 7.51 -6.01 3.93
C TRP A 109 8.50 -6.05 2.78
N THR A 110 8.54 -4.99 1.98
CA THR A 110 9.62 -4.84 1.01
C THR A 110 10.91 -4.41 1.71
N PRO A 111 12.09 -4.97 1.35
CA PRO A 111 13.37 -4.51 1.88
C PRO A 111 13.62 -3.04 1.49
N PRO A 112 14.25 -2.23 2.38
CA PRO A 112 14.61 -0.85 2.05
C PRO A 112 15.43 -0.79 0.75
N GLY A 113 15.01 0.04 -0.20
CA GLY A 113 15.68 0.21 -1.49
C GLY A 113 15.33 -0.83 -2.57
N MET A 114 14.38 -1.75 -2.33
CA MET A 114 13.83 -2.64 -3.37
C MET A 114 12.56 -2.08 -4.01
N LEU A 115 12.71 -0.90 -4.61
CA LEU A 115 11.67 -0.18 -5.36
C LEU A 115 11.06 -1.00 -6.51
N GLN A 116 11.76 -2.01 -7.01
CA GLN A 116 11.25 -2.91 -8.07
C GLN A 116 10.12 -3.85 -7.60
N LEU A 117 10.05 -4.22 -6.32
CA LEU A 117 8.98 -5.07 -5.77
C LEU A 117 7.71 -4.26 -5.44
N ASN A 118 7.88 -2.97 -5.15
CA ASN A 118 6.83 -1.94 -5.14
C ASN A 118 6.69 -1.25 -6.50
N GLY A 119 7.28 -1.81 -7.56
CA GLY A 119 7.42 -1.14 -8.86
C GLY A 119 6.08 -0.83 -9.55
N VAL A 120 4.99 -1.41 -9.05
CA VAL A 120 3.61 -1.12 -9.44
C VAL A 120 3.11 0.17 -8.78
N SER A 121 3.45 0.38 -7.51
CA SER A 121 3.14 1.59 -6.77
C SER A 121 4.02 2.77 -7.17
N GLU A 122 5.31 2.52 -7.36
CA GLU A 122 6.28 3.54 -7.71
C GLU A 122 6.10 4.11 -9.12
N ARG A 123 5.67 3.29 -10.09
CA ARG A 123 5.39 3.76 -11.46
C ARG A 123 4.23 4.74 -11.57
N ARG A 124 3.45 4.91 -10.50
CA ARG A 124 2.31 5.84 -10.42
C ARG A 124 2.60 7.08 -9.59
N LYS A 125 3.85 7.28 -9.19
CA LYS A 125 4.27 8.47 -8.43
C LYS A 125 4.54 9.71 -9.30
N TYR A 126 4.30 9.65 -10.61
CA TYR A 126 4.51 10.74 -11.56
C TYR A 126 3.34 10.86 -12.53
#